data_AF-A0A9P7ZYD8-F1
#
_entry.id   AF-A0A9P7ZYD8-F1
#
_cell.length_a   1.000
_cell.length_b   1.000
_cell.length_c   1.000
_cell.angle_alpha   90.00
_cell.angle_beta   90.00
_cell.angle_gamma   90.00
#
_symmetry.space_group_name_H-M   'P 1'
#
loop_
_entity.id
_entity.type
_entity.pdbx_description
1 polymer ?
#
loop_
_entity_poly.entity_id
_entity_poly.type
_entity_poly.pdbx_seq_one_letter_code
_entity_poly.pdbx_strand_id
1 'polypeptide(L)'
;MSAPDGPRLVIGTQSCNVLVTSSLRLDTLGMGSVGGSTTSFQLNTADDSKAVKIFLDLESVESAFDLARNKDAWTVSRRNILCQLRQLRSKFHDASTYFLCRASGYTTRHHVSQPYSVFTLINFDQSRPGSGAAAGSIFKTIAIRIIKEGENAKLYLSTLKECRGQCGDTKIASILDAMIGLFSPETDSIPIIGNCQLNTQLEILAGHMSSFLATANKSALAQVEHSFTHTSVAHP
;
A
#
# COMPACT_ATOMS: atom_id res chain seq x y z
N MET A 1 15.52 -18.09 10.31
CA MET A 1 14.39 -17.52 11.07
C MET A 1 13.57 -16.69 10.10
N SER A 2 12.37 -17.14 9.71
CA SER A 2 11.52 -16.36 8.81
C SER A 2 10.89 -15.21 9.60
N ALA A 3 11.19 -13.97 9.23
CA ALA A 3 10.41 -12.83 9.69
C ALA A 3 8.96 -12.98 9.15
N PRO A 4 7.94 -12.46 9.88
CA PRO A 4 6.56 -12.44 9.39
C PRO A 4 6.41 -11.74 8.03
N ASP A 5 7.38 -10.90 7.64
CA ASP A 5 7.42 -10.15 6.38
C ASP A 5 8.15 -10.88 5.24
N GLY A 6 8.64 -12.11 5.46
CA GLY A 6 9.40 -12.89 4.47
C GLY A 6 10.92 -12.70 4.55
N PRO A 7 11.69 -13.41 3.70
CA PRO A 7 13.14 -13.27 3.66
C PRO A 7 13.55 -11.88 3.14
N ARG A 8 14.53 -11.26 3.78
CA ARG A 8 15.12 -10.01 3.27
C ARG A 8 15.94 -10.29 2.03
N LEU A 9 15.90 -9.37 1.07
CA LEU A 9 16.76 -9.43 -0.10
C LEU A 9 18.23 -9.21 0.32
N VAL A 10 19.12 -10.11 -0.09
CA VAL A 10 20.57 -10.00 0.13
C VAL A 10 21.27 -9.86 -1.22
N ILE A 11 22.04 -8.77 -1.40
CA ILE A 11 22.81 -8.49 -2.61
C ILE A 11 24.29 -8.54 -2.25
N GLY A 12 25.00 -9.53 -2.79
CA GLY A 12 26.37 -9.85 -2.38
C GLY A 12 26.42 -10.26 -0.90
N THR A 13 27.04 -9.44 -0.06
CA THR A 13 27.12 -9.66 1.40
C THR A 13 26.24 -8.68 2.19
N GLN A 14 25.51 -7.78 1.53
CA GLN A 14 24.74 -6.72 2.19
C GLN A 14 23.24 -7.04 2.19
N SER A 15 22.61 -6.85 3.34
CA SER A 15 21.15 -6.91 3.44
C SER A 15 20.53 -5.64 2.86
N CYS A 16 19.65 -5.80 1.88
CA CYS A 16 18.90 -4.72 1.27
C CYS A 16 17.64 -4.43 2.12
N ASN A 17 17.54 -3.22 2.67
CA ASN A 17 16.39 -2.79 3.48
C ASN A 17 15.27 -2.15 2.63
N VAL A 18 15.20 -2.48 1.34
CA VAL A 18 14.16 -1.99 0.43
C VAL A 18 12.92 -2.87 0.54
N LEU A 19 11.76 -2.24 0.63
CA LEU A 19 10.47 -2.93 0.52
C LEU A 19 10.13 -3.12 -0.97
N VAL A 20 10.26 -4.35 -1.46
CA VAL A 20 9.83 -4.72 -2.82
C VAL A 20 8.35 -5.10 -2.77
N THR A 21 7.50 -4.28 -3.37
CA THR A 21 6.04 -4.48 -3.32
C THR A 21 5.46 -5.23 -4.52
N SER A 22 6.28 -5.45 -5.54
CA SER A 22 5.97 -6.24 -6.74
C SER A 22 7.26 -6.74 -7.38
N SER A 23 7.27 -7.95 -7.91
CA SER A 23 8.40 -8.52 -8.65
C SER A 23 7.95 -9.59 -9.63
N LEU A 24 8.61 -9.65 -10.78
CA LEU A 24 8.38 -10.64 -11.83
C LEU A 24 9.74 -11.14 -12.34
N ARG A 25 9.87 -12.44 -12.61
CA ARG A 25 11.06 -13.01 -13.25
C ARG A 25 10.84 -13.08 -14.76
N LEU A 26 11.80 -12.56 -15.51
CA LEU A 26 11.77 -12.58 -16.98
C LEU A 26 12.45 -13.82 -17.58
N ASP A 27 13.30 -14.48 -16.80
CA ASP A 27 14.12 -15.62 -17.20
C ASP A 27 13.45 -16.97 -16.95
N THR A 28 12.34 -17.00 -16.21
CA THR A 28 11.56 -18.20 -15.93
C THR A 28 10.09 -17.94 -16.08
N LEU A 29 9.35 -18.92 -16.62
CA LEU A 29 7.89 -18.95 -16.60
C LEU A 29 7.41 -19.27 -15.17
N GLY A 30 7.43 -18.26 -14.31
CA GLY A 30 6.94 -18.33 -12.93
C GLY A 30 5.96 -17.20 -12.66
N MET A 31 5.03 -17.43 -11.72
CA MET A 31 4.13 -16.36 -11.30
C MET A 31 4.93 -15.24 -10.63
N GLY A 32 4.56 -14.00 -10.93
CA GLY A 32 5.08 -12.85 -10.20
C GLY A 32 4.61 -12.85 -8.74
N SER A 33 5.04 -11.84 -8.01
CA SER A 33 4.65 -11.61 -6.63
C SER A 33 4.26 -10.16 -6.45
N VAL A 34 3.12 -9.90 -5.81
CA VAL A 34 2.59 -8.56 -5.51
C VAL A 34 2.17 -8.52 -4.05
N GLY A 35 2.60 -7.49 -3.33
CA GLY A 35 2.34 -7.31 -1.90
C GLY A 35 3.62 -7.24 -1.06
N GLY A 36 3.48 -7.41 0.25
CA GLY A 36 4.58 -7.25 1.20
C GLY A 36 5.58 -8.42 1.25
N SER A 37 5.25 -9.56 0.65
CA SER A 37 6.11 -10.74 0.63
C SER A 37 6.63 -10.97 -0.79
N THR A 38 7.94 -11.02 -0.98
CA THR A 38 8.60 -11.34 -2.25
C THR A 38 8.91 -12.82 -2.33
N THR A 39 7.93 -13.60 -2.76
CA THR A 39 8.09 -15.08 -2.86
C THR A 39 8.72 -15.52 -4.17
N SER A 40 8.65 -14.71 -5.22
CA SER A 40 9.13 -15.06 -6.57
C SER A 40 10.61 -14.77 -6.80
N PHE A 41 11.27 -14.05 -5.89
CA PHE A 41 12.67 -13.64 -6.02
C PHE A 41 13.44 -13.94 -4.73
N GLN A 42 14.01 -15.14 -4.65
CA GLN A 42 14.84 -15.58 -3.52
C GLN A 42 16.25 -15.91 -4.00
N LEU A 43 17.24 -15.19 -3.47
CA LEU A 43 18.66 -15.45 -3.70
C LEU A 43 19.19 -16.27 -2.52
N ASN A 44 19.09 -17.60 -2.64
CA ASN A 44 19.31 -18.51 -1.52
C ASN A 44 20.79 -18.78 -1.24
N THR A 45 21.67 -18.56 -2.22
CA THR A 45 23.11 -18.75 -2.08
C THR A 45 23.91 -17.50 -2.44
N ALA A 46 25.14 -17.40 -1.93
CA ALA A 46 26.06 -16.33 -2.29
C ALA A 46 26.44 -16.37 -3.79
N ASP A 47 26.47 -17.56 -4.39
CA ASP A 47 26.78 -17.72 -5.81
C ASP A 47 25.60 -17.27 -6.69
N ASP A 48 24.35 -17.58 -6.30
CA ASP A 48 23.16 -17.03 -6.95
C ASP A 48 23.19 -15.49 -6.90
N SER A 49 23.51 -14.93 -5.73
CA SER A 49 23.56 -13.47 -5.54
C SER A 49 24.62 -12.79 -6.42
N LYS A 50 25.77 -13.44 -6.68
CA LYS A 50 26.81 -12.92 -7.58
C LYS A 50 26.46 -13.05 -9.06
N ALA A 51 25.68 -14.07 -9.42
CA ALA A 51 25.29 -14.32 -10.81
C ALA A 51 24.12 -13.43 -11.26
N VAL A 52 23.33 -12.91 -10.33
CA VAL A 52 22.15 -12.10 -10.64
C VAL A 52 22.51 -10.67 -11.01
N LYS A 53 21.95 -10.21 -12.14
CA LYS A 53 21.94 -8.81 -12.55
C LYS A 53 20.58 -8.22 -12.24
N ILE A 54 20.56 -7.15 -11.45
CA ILE A 54 19.34 -6.38 -11.15
C ILE A 54 19.31 -5.18 -12.09
N PHE A 55 18.26 -5.11 -12.91
CA PHE A 55 18.01 -3.97 -13.78
C PHE A 55 17.00 -3.04 -13.10
N LEU A 56 17.30 -1.75 -13.11
CA LEU A 56 16.41 -0.71 -12.62
C LEU A 56 16.01 0.18 -13.79
N ASP A 57 14.75 0.61 -13.79
CA ASP A 57 14.27 1.61 -14.73
C ASP A 57 14.91 2.97 -14.41
N LEU A 58 15.70 3.50 -15.35
CA LEU A 58 16.49 4.71 -15.13
C LEU A 58 15.59 5.90 -14.77
N GLU A 59 14.51 6.12 -15.52
CA GLU A 59 13.58 7.24 -15.30
C GLU A 59 12.92 7.17 -13.91
N SER A 60 12.51 5.97 -13.47
CA SER A 60 11.94 5.77 -12.13
C SER A 60 12.96 6.02 -11.03
N VAL A 61 14.22 5.62 -11.23
CA VAL A 61 15.31 5.86 -10.27
C VAL A 61 15.62 7.36 -10.17
N GLU A 62 15.73 8.05 -11.30
CA GLU A 62 15.93 9.50 -11.34
C GLU A 62 14.80 10.24 -10.64
N SER A 63 13.54 9.88 -10.95
CA SER A 63 12.35 10.44 -10.29
C SER A 63 12.37 10.23 -8.77
N ALA A 64 12.83 9.07 -8.30
CA ALA A 64 12.96 8.78 -6.88
C ALA A 64 14.09 9.60 -6.23
N PHE A 65 15.22 9.78 -6.91
CA PHE A 65 16.31 10.63 -6.43
C PHE A 65 15.93 12.10 -6.38
N ASP A 66 15.18 12.60 -7.35
CA ASP A 66 14.69 13.98 -7.36
C ASP A 66 13.78 14.25 -6.15
N LEU A 67 12.88 13.31 -5.85
CA LEU A 67 12.05 13.37 -4.64
C LEU A 67 12.90 13.34 -3.36
N ALA A 68 13.92 12.48 -3.31
CA ALA A 68 14.78 12.36 -2.13
C ALA A 68 15.68 13.60 -1.90
N ARG A 69 16.08 14.28 -2.97
CA ARG A 69 16.95 15.47 -2.93
C ARG A 69 16.18 16.76 -2.65
N ASN A 70 14.95 16.85 -3.15
CA ASN A 70 14.12 18.03 -2.95
C ASN A 70 13.28 17.88 -1.68
N LYS A 71 13.71 18.55 -0.60
CA LYS A 71 13.02 18.55 0.70
C LYS A 71 11.60 19.11 0.64
N ASP A 72 11.29 19.93 -0.38
CA ASP A 72 9.98 20.52 -0.59
C ASP A 72 9.12 19.69 -1.56
N ALA A 73 9.71 18.73 -2.28
CA ALA A 73 8.98 17.81 -3.14
C ALA A 73 8.25 16.78 -2.30
N TRP A 74 6.94 16.93 -2.21
CA TRP A 74 6.10 15.97 -1.52
C TRP A 74 5.60 14.84 -2.40
N THR A 75 5.73 14.88 -3.73
CA THR A 75 5.19 13.86 -4.63
C THR A 75 5.90 13.82 -5.99
N VAL A 76 5.99 12.64 -6.59
CA VAL A 76 6.52 12.44 -7.95
C VAL A 76 5.46 12.79 -9.01
N SER A 77 4.18 12.75 -8.65
CA SER A 77 3.07 12.99 -9.58
C SER A 77 1.79 13.37 -8.85
N ARG A 78 1.06 14.37 -9.35
CA ARG A 78 -0.27 14.68 -8.79
C ARG A 78 -1.33 13.60 -9.12
N ARG A 79 -1.08 12.74 -10.10
CA ARG A 79 -1.96 11.61 -10.46
C ARG A 79 -1.69 10.41 -9.55
N ASN A 80 -2.77 9.72 -9.14
CA ASN A 80 -2.74 8.52 -8.29
C ASN A 80 -1.95 8.71 -6.98
N ILE A 81 -2.14 9.84 -6.30
CA ILE A 81 -1.38 10.23 -5.11
C ILE A 81 -1.41 9.15 -4.01
N LEU A 82 -2.54 8.47 -3.82
CA LEU A 82 -2.68 7.42 -2.81
C LEU A 82 -1.79 6.19 -3.09
N CYS A 83 -1.46 5.93 -4.37
CA CYS A 83 -0.56 4.84 -4.72
C CYS A 83 0.90 5.15 -4.35
N GLN A 84 1.23 6.43 -4.14
CA GLN A 84 2.57 6.86 -3.74
C GLN A 84 2.81 6.73 -2.23
N LEU A 85 1.75 6.55 -1.43
CA LEU A 85 1.84 6.37 0.02
C LEU A 85 2.62 5.11 0.39
N ARG A 86 3.36 5.17 1.51
CA ARG A 86 3.96 3.98 2.12
C ARG A 86 2.90 2.93 2.38
N GLN A 87 3.21 1.67 2.10
CA GLN A 87 2.31 0.54 2.37
C GLN A 87 2.46 0.04 3.82
N LEU A 88 2.45 0.96 4.78
CA LEU A 88 2.45 0.61 6.20
C LEU A 88 1.03 0.23 6.64
N ARG A 89 0.96 -0.71 7.58
CA ARG A 89 -0.29 -1.17 8.20
C ARG A 89 -0.33 -0.83 9.70
N SER A 90 0.46 0.14 10.10
CA SER A 90 0.66 0.57 11.49
C SER A 90 1.16 2.01 11.55
N LYS A 91 1.20 2.56 12.77
CA LYS A 91 1.66 3.94 13.04
C LYS A 91 0.88 5.01 12.28
N PHE A 92 -0.42 4.82 12.12
CA PHE A 92 -1.34 5.78 11.51
C PHE A 92 -1.46 7.11 12.28
N HIS A 93 -0.99 7.18 13.52
CA HIS A 93 -0.84 8.44 14.25
C HIS A 93 0.42 9.24 13.89
N ASP A 94 1.35 8.67 13.10
CA ASP A 94 2.62 9.30 12.73
C ASP A 94 2.55 9.84 11.30
N ALA A 95 2.93 11.09 11.09
CA ALA A 95 2.88 11.74 9.78
C ALA A 95 3.75 11.03 8.73
N SER A 96 4.85 10.39 9.15
CA SER A 96 5.75 9.65 8.27
C SER A 96 5.11 8.42 7.63
N THR A 97 3.98 7.94 8.15
CA THR A 97 3.16 6.88 7.53
C THR A 97 2.54 7.34 6.20
N TYR A 98 2.37 8.64 6.02
CA TYR A 98 1.68 9.24 4.90
C TYR A 98 2.62 9.91 3.89
N PHE A 99 3.92 9.68 4.01
CA PHE A 99 4.89 10.16 3.02
C PHE A 99 4.64 9.49 1.66
N LEU A 100 4.66 10.31 0.61
CA LEU A 100 4.44 9.87 -0.77
C LEU A 100 5.77 9.49 -1.42
N CYS A 101 6.36 8.39 -0.95
CA CYS A 101 7.72 7.99 -1.31
C CYS A 101 7.79 6.86 -2.35
N ARG A 102 6.68 6.51 -3.02
CA ARG A 102 6.66 5.46 -4.04
C ARG A 102 6.45 6.05 -5.42
N ALA A 103 7.14 5.47 -6.39
CA ALA A 103 6.92 5.67 -7.81
C ALA A 103 6.68 4.31 -8.49
N SER A 104 6.08 4.34 -9.67
CA SER A 104 5.89 3.15 -10.51
C SER A 104 6.38 3.48 -11.91
N GLY A 105 7.15 2.55 -12.48
CA GLY A 105 7.63 2.67 -13.86
C GLY A 105 6.49 2.61 -14.87
N TYR A 106 6.80 2.96 -16.11
CA TYR A 106 5.82 3.12 -17.18
C TYR A 106 4.85 1.94 -17.33
N THR A 107 5.36 0.71 -17.35
CA THR A 107 4.59 -0.53 -17.51
C THR A 107 3.62 -0.82 -16.37
N THR A 108 3.85 -0.28 -15.17
CA THR A 108 3.00 -0.48 -13.99
C THR A 108 2.40 0.83 -13.48
N ARG A 109 2.39 1.88 -14.31
CA ARG A 109 1.87 3.21 -13.93
C ARG A 109 0.34 3.25 -13.86
N HIS A 110 -0.33 2.34 -14.56
CA HIS A 110 -1.78 2.20 -14.48
C HIS A 110 -2.21 1.67 -13.11
N HIS A 111 -3.24 2.28 -12.53
CA HIS A 111 -3.71 1.96 -11.18
C HIS A 111 -4.12 0.48 -11.00
N VAL A 112 -4.58 -0.18 -12.07
CA VAL A 112 -4.94 -1.61 -12.05
C VAL A 112 -3.74 -2.55 -11.96
N SER A 113 -2.56 -2.08 -12.37
CA SER A 113 -1.30 -2.84 -12.34
C SER A 113 -0.46 -2.51 -11.09
N GLN A 114 -0.97 -1.64 -10.21
CA GLN A 114 -0.28 -1.24 -8.99
C GLN A 114 -0.72 -2.10 -7.81
N PRO A 115 0.21 -2.42 -6.88
CA PRO A 115 -0.16 -3.13 -5.66
C PRO A 115 -1.17 -2.32 -4.84
N TYR A 116 -2.31 -2.93 -4.54
CA TYR A 116 -3.30 -2.41 -3.61
C TYR A 116 -2.76 -2.44 -2.18
N SER A 117 -3.09 -1.37 -1.44
CA SER A 117 -2.76 -1.13 -0.04
C SER A 117 -4.04 -0.81 0.73
N VAL A 118 -3.94 -0.66 2.05
CA VAL A 118 -5.09 -0.20 2.86
C VAL A 118 -5.67 1.12 2.35
N PHE A 119 -4.85 2.01 1.79
CA PHE A 119 -5.26 3.31 1.26
C PHE A 119 -5.90 3.26 -0.13
N THR A 120 -5.67 2.17 -0.88
CA THR A 120 -6.12 2.04 -2.27
C THR A 120 -7.10 0.88 -2.49
N LEU A 121 -7.35 0.05 -1.48
CA LEU A 121 -8.26 -1.10 -1.57
C LEU A 121 -9.66 -0.72 -2.04
N ILE A 122 -10.17 0.45 -1.65
CA ILE A 122 -11.49 0.92 -2.10
C ILE A 122 -11.59 1.13 -3.62
N ASN A 123 -10.45 1.20 -4.32
CA ASN A 123 -10.44 1.25 -5.77
C ASN A 123 -10.55 -0.14 -6.41
N PHE A 124 -10.43 -1.22 -5.62
CA PHE A 124 -10.63 -2.60 -6.04
C PHE A 124 -12.12 -2.96 -5.93
N ASP A 125 -12.75 -3.16 -7.09
CA ASP A 125 -14.16 -3.56 -7.26
C ASP A 125 -15.18 -2.70 -6.48
N GLN A 126 -15.42 -1.49 -6.97
CA GLN A 126 -16.38 -0.51 -6.40
C GLN A 126 -17.85 -0.96 -6.47
N SER A 127 -18.14 -2.11 -7.08
CA SER A 127 -19.51 -2.54 -7.37
C SER A 127 -20.23 -3.18 -6.17
N ARG A 128 -19.53 -3.44 -5.05
CA ARG A 128 -20.09 -4.16 -3.90
C ARG A 128 -19.91 -3.39 -2.58
N PRO A 129 -20.97 -2.76 -2.05
CA PRO A 129 -20.93 -2.25 -0.69
C PRO A 129 -20.69 -3.40 0.31
N GLY A 130 -19.96 -3.12 1.38
CA GLY A 130 -19.64 -4.10 2.41
C GLY A 130 -18.45 -3.71 3.27
N SER A 131 -18.11 -4.56 4.23
CA SER A 131 -17.09 -4.27 5.25
C SER A 131 -15.70 -3.97 4.69
N GLY A 132 -15.29 -4.63 3.59
CA GLY A 132 -14.02 -4.34 2.93
C GLY A 132 -13.98 -2.95 2.29
N ALA A 133 -15.08 -2.55 1.63
CA ALA A 133 -15.23 -1.22 1.05
C ALA A 133 -15.29 -0.13 2.15
N ALA A 134 -16.05 -0.37 3.22
CA ALA A 134 -16.11 0.51 4.39
C ALA A 134 -14.72 0.76 5.00
N ALA A 135 -13.95 -0.32 5.24
CA ALA A 135 -12.59 -0.20 5.77
C ALA A 135 -11.66 0.57 4.81
N GLY A 136 -11.70 0.25 3.51
CA GLY A 136 -10.91 0.96 2.50
C GLY A 136 -11.27 2.44 2.38
N SER A 137 -12.56 2.79 2.54
CA SER A 137 -13.05 4.16 2.52
C SER A 137 -12.50 4.99 3.68
N ILE A 138 -12.42 4.41 4.88
CA ILE A 138 -11.84 5.06 6.06
C ILE A 138 -10.37 5.39 5.83
N PHE A 139 -9.57 4.40 5.41
CA PHE A 139 -8.14 4.62 5.16
C PHE A 139 -7.91 5.64 4.05
N LYS A 140 -8.68 5.57 2.95
CA LYS A 140 -8.63 6.56 1.88
C LYS A 140 -8.95 7.97 2.41
N THR A 141 -10.02 8.11 3.19
CA THR A 141 -10.45 9.40 3.73
C THR A 141 -9.39 9.99 4.65
N ILE A 142 -8.85 9.18 5.57
CA ILE A 142 -7.75 9.57 6.47
C ILE A 142 -6.54 10.06 5.68
N ALA A 143 -6.08 9.29 4.70
CA ALA A 143 -4.91 9.64 3.91
C ALA A 143 -5.13 10.94 3.11
N ILE A 144 -6.29 11.10 2.48
CA ILE A 144 -6.62 12.33 1.74
C ILE A 144 -6.62 13.54 2.66
N ARG A 145 -7.17 13.41 3.88
CA ARG A 145 -7.18 14.52 4.84
C ARG A 145 -5.78 14.89 5.30
N ILE A 146 -4.93 13.91 5.63
CA ILE A 146 -3.55 14.19 6.01
C ILE A 146 -2.76 14.84 4.88
N ILE A 147 -2.93 14.38 3.64
CA ILE A 147 -2.27 15.00 2.48
C ILE A 147 -2.71 16.47 2.30
N LYS A 148 -3.96 16.81 2.62
CA LYS A 148 -4.52 18.16 2.44
C LYS A 148 -4.30 19.09 3.64
N GLU A 149 -4.42 18.57 4.85
CA GLU A 149 -4.52 19.32 6.10
C GLU A 149 -3.29 19.10 7.01
N GLY A 150 -2.40 18.17 6.67
CA GLY A 150 -1.19 17.86 7.43
C GLY A 150 -1.49 17.34 8.83
N GLU A 151 -0.76 17.84 9.83
CA GLU A 151 -0.93 17.47 11.24
C GLU A 151 -2.28 17.89 11.82
N ASN A 152 -2.96 18.86 11.20
CA ASN A 152 -4.28 19.34 11.64
C ASN A 152 -5.43 18.45 11.14
N ALA A 153 -5.14 17.39 10.39
CA ALA A 153 -6.14 16.52 9.81
C ALA A 153 -7.01 15.83 10.88
N LYS A 154 -8.33 15.88 10.67
CA LYS A 154 -9.32 15.31 11.59
C LYS A 154 -10.14 14.20 10.96
N LEU A 155 -10.48 13.18 11.73
CA LEU A 155 -11.47 12.17 11.36
C LEU A 155 -12.82 12.57 11.91
N TYR A 156 -13.86 12.53 11.07
CA TYR A 156 -15.22 12.93 11.44
C TYR A 156 -16.08 11.72 11.79
N LEU A 157 -16.93 11.90 12.78
CA LEU A 157 -17.85 10.88 13.26
C LEU A 157 -18.84 10.43 12.17
N SER A 158 -19.26 11.37 11.32
CA SER A 158 -20.16 11.10 10.18
C SER A 158 -19.56 10.07 9.23
N THR A 159 -18.27 10.19 8.89
CA THR A 159 -17.55 9.24 8.04
C THR A 159 -17.57 7.83 8.62
N LEU A 160 -17.35 7.69 9.93
CA LEU A 160 -17.38 6.38 10.60
C LEU A 160 -18.79 5.80 10.64
N LYS A 161 -19.81 6.59 10.96
CA LYS A 161 -21.21 6.15 10.98
C LYS A 161 -21.69 5.70 9.61
N GLU A 162 -21.32 6.42 8.54
CA GLU A 162 -21.63 6.04 7.17
C GLU A 162 -20.98 4.70 6.81
N CYS A 163 -19.67 4.55 7.06
CA CYS A 163 -18.94 3.30 6.80
C CYS A 163 -19.50 2.14 7.64
N ARG A 164 -19.90 2.42 8.88
CA ARG A 164 -20.52 1.44 9.78
C ARG A 164 -21.88 0.96 9.26
N GLY A 165 -22.67 1.84 8.67
CA GLY A 165 -23.96 1.51 8.04
C GLY A 165 -23.83 0.59 6.83
N GLN A 166 -22.66 0.55 6.19
CA GLN A 166 -22.36 -0.37 5.08
C GLN A 166 -21.94 -1.77 5.56
N CYS A 167 -21.75 -1.96 6.87
CA CYS A 167 -21.31 -3.22 7.45
C CYS A 167 -22.50 -3.99 8.06
N GLY A 168 -22.59 -5.28 7.73
CA GLY A 168 -23.35 -6.23 8.55
C GLY A 168 -22.64 -6.54 9.88
N ASP A 169 -23.14 -7.52 10.64
CA ASP A 169 -22.51 -7.96 11.89
C ASP A 169 -21.19 -8.68 11.62
N THR A 170 -20.09 -7.93 11.68
CA THR A 170 -18.76 -8.37 11.27
C THR A 170 -17.72 -7.83 12.24
N LYS A 171 -16.53 -8.47 12.28
CA LYS A 171 -15.41 -7.95 13.10
C LYS A 171 -15.03 -6.50 12.73
N ILE A 172 -15.12 -6.15 11.45
CA ILE A 172 -14.91 -4.77 10.98
C ILE A 172 -15.94 -3.84 11.61
N ALA A 173 -17.22 -4.24 11.62
CA ALA A 173 -18.28 -3.45 12.25
C ALA A 173 -18.00 -3.16 13.73
N SER A 174 -17.59 -4.17 14.51
CA SER A 174 -17.21 -3.98 15.92
C SER A 174 -16.03 -3.05 16.11
N ILE A 175 -15.04 -3.07 15.19
CA ILE A 175 -13.90 -2.15 15.22
C ILE A 175 -14.37 -0.72 14.93
N LEU A 176 -15.30 -0.54 13.97
CA LEU A 176 -15.89 0.77 13.68
C LEU A 176 -16.71 1.30 14.87
N ASP A 177 -17.44 0.42 15.57
CA ASP A 177 -18.16 0.78 16.79
C ASP A 177 -17.18 1.23 17.89
N ALA A 178 -16.05 0.54 18.04
CA ALA A 178 -14.99 0.95 18.97
C ALA A 178 -14.37 2.31 18.59
N MET A 179 -14.15 2.57 17.30
CA MET A 179 -13.67 3.87 16.80
C MET A 179 -14.69 4.99 17.04
N ILE A 180 -15.98 4.72 16.82
CA ILE A 180 -17.08 5.64 17.13
C ILE A 180 -17.10 5.98 18.63
N GLY A 181 -16.84 5.00 19.48
CA GLY A 181 -16.74 5.18 20.94
C GLY A 181 -15.58 6.06 21.41
N LEU A 182 -14.62 6.40 20.53
CA LEU A 182 -13.53 7.33 20.87
C LEU A 182 -13.98 8.81 20.84
N PHE A 183 -15.15 9.11 20.28
CA PHE A 183 -15.65 10.47 20.16
C PHE A 183 -16.30 10.91 21.46
N SER A 184 -15.95 12.11 21.93
CA SER A 184 -16.66 12.74 23.04
C SER A 184 -18.04 13.21 22.58
N PRO A 185 -19.07 13.25 23.46
CA PRO A 185 -20.42 13.69 23.09
C PRO A 185 -20.49 15.09 22.49
N GLU A 186 -19.52 15.94 22.81
CA GLU A 186 -19.45 17.36 22.43
C GLU A 186 -18.69 17.61 21.12
N THR A 187 -18.02 16.60 20.57
CA THR A 187 -17.13 16.77 19.40
C THR A 187 -17.51 15.83 18.26
N ASP A 188 -17.63 16.38 17.05
CA ASP A 188 -17.94 15.62 15.84
C ASP A 188 -16.68 15.07 15.13
N SER A 189 -15.50 15.41 15.63
CA SER A 189 -14.21 15.15 14.99
C SER A 189 -13.12 14.91 16.02
N ILE A 190 -12.15 14.04 15.68
CA ILE A 190 -10.96 13.73 16.48
C ILE A 190 -9.69 13.93 15.65
N PRO A 191 -8.55 14.31 16.25
CA PRO A 191 -7.29 14.38 15.53
C PRO A 191 -6.86 12.99 15.04
N ILE A 192 -6.23 12.94 13.87
CA ILE A 192 -5.66 11.69 13.34
C ILE A 192 -4.22 11.52 13.80
N ILE A 193 -3.38 12.52 13.55
CA ILE A 193 -1.97 12.53 13.96
C ILE A 193 -1.89 12.70 15.48
N GLY A 194 -0.98 11.97 16.13
CA GLY A 194 -0.80 11.93 17.58
C GLY A 194 -1.89 11.15 18.35
N ASN A 195 -2.92 10.64 17.69
CA ASN A 195 -4.00 9.91 18.35
C ASN A 195 -3.71 8.39 18.46
N CYS A 196 -3.05 8.00 19.55
CA CYS A 196 -2.67 6.61 19.80
C CYS A 196 -3.86 5.65 19.95
N GLN A 197 -5.00 6.12 20.49
CA GLN A 197 -6.19 5.27 20.67
C GLN A 197 -6.84 4.94 19.31
N LEU A 198 -6.97 5.96 18.45
CA LEU A 198 -7.42 5.76 17.07
C LEU A 198 -6.44 4.85 16.31
N ASN A 199 -5.13 5.05 16.47
CA ASN A 199 -4.11 4.22 15.85
C ASN A 199 -4.28 2.73 16.17
N THR A 200 -4.51 2.37 17.44
CA THR A 200 -4.72 0.98 17.84
C THR A 200 -5.88 0.35 17.08
N GLN A 201 -7.00 1.06 16.93
CA GLN A 201 -8.15 0.56 16.17
C GLN A 201 -7.84 0.47 14.68
N LEU A 202 -7.13 1.44 14.11
CA LEU A 202 -6.70 1.40 12.72
C LEU A 202 -5.73 0.25 12.43
N GLU A 203 -4.83 -0.09 13.36
CA GLU A 203 -3.94 -1.26 13.22
C GLU A 203 -4.72 -2.57 13.19
N ILE A 204 -5.69 -2.72 14.09
CA ILE A 204 -6.58 -3.89 14.12
C ILE A 204 -7.40 -3.95 12.82
N LEU A 205 -7.99 -2.84 12.41
CA LEU A 205 -8.76 -2.74 11.15
C LEU A 205 -7.89 -3.10 9.95
N ALA A 206 -6.69 -2.53 9.87
CA ALA A 206 -5.72 -2.84 8.83
C ALA A 206 -5.45 -4.33 8.81
N GLY A 207 -5.19 -4.98 9.95
CA GLY A 207 -5.01 -6.43 10.08
C GLY A 207 -6.14 -7.26 9.45
N HIS A 208 -7.39 -6.86 9.68
CA HIS A 208 -8.58 -7.50 9.08
C HIS A 208 -8.74 -7.27 7.57
N MET A 209 -7.98 -6.36 6.97
CA MET A 209 -7.98 -6.13 5.52
C MET A 209 -7.09 -7.12 4.74
N SER A 210 -6.32 -7.99 5.40
CA SER A 210 -5.33 -8.88 4.74
C SER A 210 -5.93 -9.70 3.60
N SER A 211 -7.09 -10.34 3.82
CA SER A 211 -7.73 -11.21 2.83
C SER A 211 -8.22 -10.43 1.62
N PHE A 212 -8.81 -9.25 1.84
CA PHE A 212 -9.26 -8.36 0.77
C PHE A 212 -8.08 -7.87 -0.08
N LEU A 213 -6.98 -7.48 0.57
CA LEU A 213 -5.75 -7.07 -0.11
C LEU A 213 -5.14 -8.22 -0.92
N ALA A 214 -5.12 -9.43 -0.37
CA ALA A 214 -4.62 -10.60 -1.08
C ALA A 214 -5.43 -10.87 -2.36
N THR A 215 -6.77 -10.78 -2.28
CA THR A 215 -7.65 -10.90 -3.45
C THR A 215 -7.40 -9.78 -4.46
N ALA A 216 -7.32 -8.54 -4.02
CA ALA A 216 -7.07 -7.38 -4.89
C ALA A 216 -5.73 -7.48 -5.63
N ASN A 217 -4.70 -7.89 -4.92
CA ASN A 217 -3.34 -8.01 -5.47
C ASN A 217 -3.18 -9.19 -6.42
N LYS A 218 -4.01 -10.24 -6.33
CA LYS A 218 -4.06 -11.28 -7.38
C LYS A 218 -4.51 -10.70 -8.73
N SER A 219 -5.51 -9.81 -8.72
CA SER A 219 -5.95 -9.12 -9.95
C SER A 219 -4.89 -8.16 -10.48
N ALA A 220 -4.21 -7.42 -9.60
CA ALA A 220 -3.10 -6.56 -10.02
C ALA A 220 -1.95 -7.37 -10.64
N LEU A 221 -1.59 -8.51 -10.06
CA LEU A 221 -0.58 -9.41 -10.60
C LEU A 221 -0.93 -9.86 -12.02
N ALA A 222 -2.16 -10.30 -12.26
CA ALA A 222 -2.59 -10.72 -13.60
C ALA A 222 -2.46 -9.59 -14.65
N GLN A 223 -2.72 -8.34 -14.25
CA GLN A 223 -2.54 -7.17 -15.13
C GLN A 223 -1.06 -6.86 -15.41
N VAL A 224 -0.20 -7.01 -14.39
CA VAL A 224 1.25 -6.88 -14.56
C VAL A 224 1.75 -7.96 -15.52
N GLU A 225 1.42 -9.22 -15.29
CA GLU A 225 1.83 -10.35 -16.14
C GLU A 225 1.39 -10.15 -17.60
N HIS A 226 0.15 -9.73 -17.84
CA HIS A 226 -0.35 -9.40 -19.18
C HIS A 226 0.46 -8.28 -19.87
N SER A 227 0.92 -7.28 -19.10
CA SER A 227 1.68 -6.16 -19.65
C SER A 227 3.07 -6.59 -20.15
N PHE A 228 3.64 -7.65 -19.56
CA PHE A 228 4.95 -8.20 -19.92
C PHE A 228 4.88 -9.35 -20.94
N THR A 229 3.73 -10.01 -21.13
CA THR A 229 3.56 -11.02 -22.19
C THR A 229 3.30 -10.39 -23.56
N HIS A 230 2.62 -9.23 -23.62
CA HIS A 230 2.31 -8.55 -24.87
C HIS A 230 3.44 -7.66 -25.42
N THR A 231 4.41 -7.25 -24.59
CA THR A 231 5.58 -6.49 -25.08
C THR A 231 6.61 -7.38 -25.78
N SER A 232 6.57 -8.69 -25.56
CA SER A 232 7.52 -9.67 -26.13
C SER A 232 7.30 -9.98 -27.62
N VAL A 233 6.26 -9.42 -28.26
CA VAL A 233 5.88 -9.73 -29.66
C VAL A 233 6.24 -8.58 -30.63
N ALA A 234 6.86 -7.50 -30.15
CA ALA A 234 7.18 -6.35 -30.99
C ALA A 234 8.70 -6.12 -31.07
N HIS A 235 9.43 -6.98 -31.78
CA HIS A 235 10.62 -6.60 -32.56
C HIS A 235 10.91 -7.64 -33.65
N PRO A 236 10.69 -7.32 -34.95
CA PRO A 236 11.39 -7.98 -36.05
C PRO A 236 12.87 -7.58 -36.11
#